data_AF-A0A5K1HQR8-F1
#
_entry.id   AF-A0A5K1HQR8-F1
#
_cell.length_a   1.000
_cell.length_b   1.000
_cell.length_c   1.000
_cell.angle_alpha   90.00
_cell.angle_beta   90.00
_cell.angle_gamma   90.00
#
_symmetry.space_group_name_H-M   'P 1'
#
loop_
_entity.id
_entity.type
_entity.pdbx_description
1 polymer ?
#
loop_
_entity_poly.entity_id
_entity_poly.type
_entity_poly.pdbx_seq_one_letter_code
_entity_poly.pdbx_strand_id
1 'polypeptide(L)'
;MTLKEKIGQLQQISYGDETLSPAIIKQIADGGVGSFLNVWKLDNINQMQKIAMEQSRLKIPLIIGKDVIHGFRTVFPIPLAQAASFNPALVESGSRIAAV
;
A
#
# COMPACT_ATOMS: atom_id res chain seq x y z
N MET A 1 21.39 -5.30 -8.49
CA MET A 1 20.28 -6.25 -8.23
C MET A 1 20.57 -7.57 -8.93
N THR A 2 20.36 -8.71 -8.28
CA THR A 2 20.34 -10.04 -8.91
C THR A 2 19.07 -10.23 -9.74
N LEU A 3 19.00 -11.29 -10.55
CA LEU A 3 17.76 -11.60 -11.28
C LEU A 3 16.57 -11.82 -10.33
N LYS A 4 16.78 -12.52 -9.20
CA LYS A 4 15.75 -12.77 -8.19
C LYS A 4 15.22 -11.47 -7.58
N GLU A 5 16.10 -10.53 -7.24
CA GLU A 5 15.69 -9.23 -6.68
C GLU A 5 14.91 -8.39 -7.70
N LYS A 6 15.28 -8.44 -8.99
CA LYS A 6 14.51 -7.77 -10.05
C LYS A 6 13.11 -8.36 -10.18
N ILE A 7 12.98 -9.68 -10.12
CA ILE A 7 11.67 -10.36 -10.13
C ILE A 7 10.87 -9.97 -8.89
N GLY A 8 11.50 -9.90 -7.72
CA GLY A 8 10.85 -9.49 -6.47
C GLY A 8 10.23 -8.09 -6.55
N GLN A 9 10.88 -7.14 -7.23
CA GLN A 9 10.32 -5.80 -7.44
C GLN A 9 9.04 -5.78 -8.29
N LEU A 10 8.79 -6.81 -9.10
CA LEU A 10 7.58 -6.95 -9.91
C LEU A 10 6.45 -7.68 -9.16
N GLN A 11 6.73 -8.18 -7.96
CA GLN A 11 5.76 -8.92 -7.16
C GLN A 11 4.95 -7.96 -6.26
N GLN A 12 3.63 -8.07 -6.40
CA GLN A 12 2.65 -7.42 -5.54
C GLN A 12 1.86 -8.47 -4.74
N ILE A 13 1.77 -8.30 -3.42
CA ILE A 13 1.06 -9.23 -2.53
C ILE A 13 -0.13 -8.52 -1.89
N SER A 14 -1.32 -9.10 -1.96
CA SER A 14 -2.44 -8.65 -1.11
C SER A 14 -2.28 -9.24 0.29
N TYR A 15 -2.26 -8.39 1.31
CA TYR A 15 -2.07 -8.82 2.70
C TYR A 15 -3.04 -8.08 3.63
N GLY A 16 -3.99 -8.83 4.19
CA GLY A 16 -5.04 -8.30 5.07
C GLY A 16 -4.97 -8.79 6.51
N ASP A 17 -3.99 -9.64 6.84
CA ASP A 17 -3.90 -10.25 8.16
C ASP A 17 -3.58 -9.23 9.24
N GLU A 18 -4.01 -9.54 10.46
CA GLU A 18 -3.78 -8.69 11.61
C GLU A 18 -2.32 -8.63 12.06
N THR A 19 -1.58 -9.70 11.87
CA THR A 19 -0.19 -9.89 12.32
C THR A 19 0.67 -10.34 11.15
N LEU A 20 1.92 -9.86 11.06
CA LEU A 20 2.84 -10.26 10.00
C LEU A 20 3.28 -11.71 10.16
N SER A 21 3.02 -12.54 9.14
CA SER A 21 3.49 -13.91 9.12
C SER A 21 5.02 -13.99 8.95
N PRO A 22 5.69 -15.00 9.53
CA PRO A 22 7.13 -15.20 9.33
C PRO A 22 7.53 -15.32 7.85
N ALA A 23 6.64 -15.87 7.01
CA ALA A 23 6.87 -15.98 5.57
C ALA A 23 6.97 -14.62 4.89
N ILE A 24 6.07 -13.68 5.22
CA ILE A 24 6.10 -12.31 4.68
C ILE A 24 7.34 -11.56 5.16
N ILE A 25 7.69 -11.69 6.44
CA ILE A 25 8.91 -11.07 7.01
C ILE A 25 10.14 -11.53 6.21
N LYS A 26 10.29 -12.84 6.03
CA LYS A 26 11.40 -13.42 5.26
C LYS A 26 11.39 -12.95 3.81
N GLN A 27 10.22 -12.92 3.18
CA GLN A 27 10.09 -12.51 1.79
C GLN A 27 10.50 -11.04 1.56
N ILE A 28 10.16 -10.14 2.49
CA ILE A 28 10.61 -8.74 2.45
C ILE A 28 12.13 -8.67 2.64
N ALA A 29 12.67 -9.36 3.65
CA ALA A 29 14.12 -9.36 3.92
C ALA A 29 14.94 -9.89 2.73
N ASP A 30 14.43 -10.89 2.02
CA ASP A 30 15.08 -11.47 0.83
C ASP A 30 14.96 -10.58 -0.43
N GLY A 31 14.26 -9.44 -0.38
CA GLY A 31 13.99 -8.59 -1.53
C GLY A 31 13.03 -9.22 -2.55
N GLY A 32 12.16 -10.12 -2.08
CA GLY A 32 11.23 -10.92 -2.90
C GLY A 32 9.85 -10.30 -3.11
N VAL A 33 9.66 -9.02 -2.79
CA VAL A 33 8.39 -8.29 -2.97
C VAL A 33 8.68 -6.79 -3.14
N GLY A 34 7.95 -6.14 -4.05
CA GLY A 34 8.06 -4.71 -4.33
C GLY A 34 6.90 -3.89 -3.77
N SER A 35 5.70 -4.48 -3.72
CA SER A 35 4.51 -3.79 -3.22
C SER A 35 3.52 -4.69 -2.49
N PHE A 36 2.70 -4.07 -1.66
CA PHE A 36 1.60 -4.71 -0.96
C PHE A 36 0.28 -3.99 -1.22
N LEU A 37 -0.80 -4.75 -1.28
CA LEU A 37 -2.18 -4.25 -1.25
C LEU A 37 -2.85 -4.62 0.07
N ASN A 38 -3.82 -3.79 0.49
CA ASN A 38 -4.75 -4.06 1.59
C ASN A 38 -4.17 -4.08 3.02
N VAL A 39 -2.90 -3.72 3.20
CA VAL A 39 -2.33 -3.49 4.54
C VAL A 39 -2.88 -2.18 5.09
N TRP A 40 -3.56 -2.24 6.24
CA TRP A 40 -4.25 -1.07 6.81
C TRP A 40 -3.77 -0.69 8.23
N LYS A 41 -3.15 -1.62 8.96
CA LYS A 41 -2.57 -1.33 10.28
C LYS A 41 -1.24 -0.60 10.11
N LEU A 42 -1.14 0.59 10.70
CA LEU A 42 0.07 1.43 10.63
C LEU A 42 1.31 0.72 11.20
N ASP A 43 1.14 -0.04 12.29
CA ASP A 43 2.24 -0.79 12.90
C ASP A 43 2.82 -1.85 11.96
N ASN A 44 1.95 -2.57 11.24
CA ASN A 44 2.37 -3.54 10.23
C ASN A 44 3.11 -2.84 9.08
N ILE A 45 2.59 -1.72 8.58
CA ILE A 45 3.24 -0.93 7.52
C ILE A 45 4.64 -0.49 7.96
N ASN A 46 4.76 0.10 9.16
CA ASN A 46 6.03 0.56 9.70
C ASN A 46 7.03 -0.58 9.87
N GLN A 47 6.57 -1.73 10.39
CA GLN A 47 7.42 -2.90 10.56
C GLN A 47 7.89 -3.46 9.21
N MET A 48 7.01 -3.55 8.21
CA MET A 48 7.36 -3.99 6.85
C MET A 48 8.41 -3.07 6.20
N GLN A 49 8.22 -1.74 6.29
CA GLN A 49 9.19 -0.77 5.79
C GLN A 49 10.53 -0.89 6.52
N LYS A 50 10.50 -1.06 7.85
CA LYS A 50 11.71 -1.26 8.65
C LYS A 50 12.49 -2.50 8.20
N ILE A 51 11.80 -3.62 7.98
CA ILE A 51 12.43 -4.85 7.47
C ILE A 51 13.05 -4.61 6.08
N ALA A 52 12.32 -3.95 5.17
CA ALA A 52 12.84 -3.64 3.84
C ALA A 52 14.10 -2.78 3.91
N MET A 53 14.12 -1.75 4.76
CA MET A 53 15.23 -0.80 4.86
C MET A 53 16.43 -1.31 5.68
N GLU A 54 16.20 -2.16 6.68
CA GLU A 54 17.25 -2.59 7.62
C GLU A 54 17.77 -4.00 7.34
N GLN A 55 16.94 -4.89 6.80
CA GLN A 55 17.26 -6.32 6.67
C GLN A 55 17.49 -6.75 5.21
N SER A 56 16.96 -6.03 4.22
CA SER A 56 17.22 -6.35 2.82
C SER A 56 18.57 -5.83 2.33
N ARG A 57 19.20 -6.56 1.40
CA ARG A 57 20.55 -6.25 0.88
C ARG A 57 20.64 -4.87 0.22
N LEU A 58 19.59 -4.45 -0.49
CA LEU A 58 19.57 -3.21 -1.27
C LEU A 58 18.73 -2.10 -0.66
N LYS A 59 17.98 -2.39 0.41
CA LYS A 59 17.20 -1.39 1.15
C LYS A 59 16.20 -0.64 0.25
N ILE A 60 15.56 -1.36 -0.67
CA ILE A 60 14.54 -0.80 -1.56
C ILE A 60 13.23 -0.72 -0.76
N PRO A 61 12.58 0.45 -0.64
CA PRO A 61 11.33 0.60 0.10
C PRO A 61 10.17 -0.09 -0.61
N LEU A 62 9.13 -0.43 0.15
CA LEU A 62 7.92 -1.06 -0.38
C LEU A 62 6.89 -0.01 -0.79
N ILE A 63 6.12 -0.27 -1.85
CA ILE A 63 4.90 0.49 -2.13
C ILE A 63 3.74 -0.15 -1.35
N ILE A 64 2.94 0.67 -0.67
CA ILE A 64 1.72 0.22 0.03
C ILE A 64 0.52 0.83 -0.66
N GLY A 65 -0.28 -0.02 -1.30
CA GLY A 65 -1.51 0.37 -1.99
C GLY A 65 -2.76 -0.05 -1.25
N LYS A 66 -3.84 0.68 -1.48
CA LYS A 66 -5.19 0.37 -0.99
C LYS A 66 -6.21 0.94 -1.97
N ASP A 67 -7.33 0.24 -2.12
CA ASP A 67 -8.50 0.75 -2.83
C ASP A 67 -9.20 1.85 -2.02
N VAL A 68 -8.71 3.08 -2.15
CA VAL A 68 -9.31 4.29 -1.59
C VAL A 68 -10.17 4.94 -2.68
N ILE A 69 -11.39 4.40 -2.85
CA ILE A 69 -12.24 4.71 -4.02
C ILE A 69 -13.03 6.01 -3.87
N HIS A 70 -13.64 6.22 -2.70
CA HIS A 70 -14.46 7.41 -2.42
C HIS A 70 -14.31 7.88 -0.98
N GLY A 71 -13.07 7.86 -0.49
CA GLY A 71 -12.74 8.14 0.90
C GLY A 71 -11.99 6.99 1.57
N PHE A 72 -11.29 7.31 2.66
CA PHE A 72 -10.56 6.34 3.47
C PHE A 72 -11.25 6.10 4.82
N ARG A 73 -11.04 7.00 5.80
CA ARG A 73 -11.76 6.97 7.08
C ARG A 73 -13.05 7.78 7.02
N THR A 74 -12.99 8.97 6.44
CA THR A 74 -14.18 9.74 6.05
C THR A 74 -14.61 9.25 4.67
N VAL A 75 -15.86 8.78 4.59
CA VAL A 75 -16.43 8.18 3.38
C VAL A 75 -17.38 9.17 2.71
N PHE A 76 -17.15 9.44 1.43
CA PHE A 76 -17.97 10.31 0.57
C PHE A 76 -19.03 9.50 -0.19
N PRO A 77 -19.97 10.14 -0.90
CA PRO A 77 -20.85 9.43 -1.83
C PRO A 77 -20.05 8.59 -2.84
N ILE A 78 -20.62 7.50 -3.32
CA ILE A 78 -19.97 6.65 -4.34
C ILE A 78 -19.61 7.46 -5.60
N PRO A 79 -18.63 7.04 -6.41
CA PRO A 79 -18.16 7.81 -7.56
C PRO A 79 -19.28 8.24 -8.52
N LEU A 80 -20.31 7.39 -8.71
CA LEU A 80 -21.48 7.72 -9.52
C LEU A 80 -22.27 8.93 -8.97
N ALA A 81 -22.44 9.01 -7.65
CA ALA A 81 -23.12 10.13 -7.01
C ALA A 81 -22.24 11.40 -6.97
N GLN A 82 -20.92 11.25 -6.85
CA GLN A 82 -19.98 12.37 -6.98
C GLN A 82 -20.05 12.99 -8.38
N ALA A 83 -20.14 12.17 -9.43
CA ALA A 83 -20.33 12.65 -10.80
C ALA A 83 -21.62 13.47 -10.96
N ALA A 84 -22.69 13.10 -10.26
CA ALA A 84 -23.96 13.82 -10.26
C ALA A 84 -23.91 15.19 -9.55
N SER A 85 -22.80 15.55 -8.89
CA SER A 85 -22.59 16.91 -8.38
C SER A 85 -22.31 17.93 -9.48
N PHE A 86 -21.82 17.49 -10.65
CA PHE A 86 -21.30 18.34 -11.73
C PHE A 86 -20.29 19.40 -11.24
N ASN A 87 -19.58 19.11 -10.14
CA ASN A 87 -18.65 20.02 -9.49
C ASN A 87 -17.27 19.37 -9.31
N PRO A 88 -16.34 19.55 -10.28
CA PRO A 88 -15.01 18.96 -10.22
C PRO A 88 -14.20 19.41 -9.00
N ALA A 89 -14.34 20.67 -8.57
CA ALA A 89 -13.61 21.20 -7.41
C ALA A 89 -14.05 20.53 -6.09
N LEU A 90 -15.34 20.18 -5.98
CA LEU A 90 -15.86 19.42 -4.83
C LEU A 90 -15.30 17.99 -4.81
N VAL A 91 -15.25 17.32 -5.97
CA VAL A 91 -14.68 15.98 -6.10
C VAL A 91 -13.18 15.98 -5.78
N GLU A 92 -12.42 16.93 -6.31
CA GLU A 92 -11.01 17.13 -6.00
C GLU A 92 -10.77 17.31 -4.50
N SER A 93 -11.60 18.14 -3.85
CA SER A 93 -11.53 18.36 -2.40
C SER A 93 -11.77 17.06 -1.61
N GLY A 94 -12.75 16.25 -2.04
CA GLY A 94 -13.01 14.93 -1.46
C GLY A 94 -11.83 13.97 -1.63
N SER A 95 -11.25 13.90 -2.83
CA SER A 95 -10.04 13.10 -3.10
C SER A 95 -8.84 13.56 -2.26
N ARG A 96 -8.67 14.88 -2.05
CA ARG A 96 -7.61 15.42 -1.20
C ARG A 96 -7.78 14.98 0.26
N ILE A 97 -9.00 15.04 0.81
CA ILE A 97 -9.28 14.58 2.18
C ILE A 97 -9.00 13.08 2.33
N ALA A 98 -9.21 12.27 1.28
CA ALA A 98 -8.90 10.85 1.32
C ALA A 98 -7.39 10.55 1.34
N ALA A 99 -6.55 11.48 0.86
CA ALA A 99 -5.12 11.27 0.65
C ALA A 99 -4.21 11.76 1.79
N VAL A 100 -4.66 12.73 2.61
CA VAL A 100 -3.83 13.37 3.66
C VAL A 100 -4.18 12.93 5.07
#